data_AF-A0A257X7J6-F1
#
_entry.id   AF-A0A257X7J6-F1
#
_cell.length_a   1.000
_cell.length_b   1.000
_cell.length_c   1.000
_cell.angle_alpha   90.00
_cell.angle_beta   90.00
_cell.angle_gamma   90.00
#
_symmetry.space_group_name_H-M   'P 1'
#
loop_
_entity.id
_entity.type
_entity.pdbx_description
1 polymer ?
#
loop_
_entity_poly.entity_id
_entity_poly.type
_entity_poly.pdbx_seq_one_letter_code
_entity_poly.pdbx_strand_id
1 'polypeptide(L)'
;MPANEKPTKTPWVDPDEAPEWTAEAFERAEVRDGERLVRPASGTLTKRGRPKLDRPKKQVTLRLDQDVIDRLRAGGPGWQGRINDILKKAVEA
;
A
#
# COMPACT_ATOMS: atom_id res chain seq x y z
N MET A 1 -20.14 -13.18 -46.72
CA MET A 1 -18.94 -14.05 -46.64
C MET A 1 -18.15 -13.64 -45.41
N PRO A 2 -18.01 -14.45 -44.36
CA PRO A 2 -17.12 -14.10 -43.25
C PRO A 2 -15.67 -14.34 -43.66
N ALA A 3 -14.80 -13.41 -43.26
CA ALA A 3 -13.38 -13.37 -43.62
C ALA A 3 -12.59 -14.52 -42.96
N ASN A 4 -11.62 -15.06 -43.69
CA ASN A 4 -10.70 -16.10 -43.24
C ASN A 4 -9.63 -15.48 -42.32
N GLU A 5 -9.89 -15.42 -41.02
CA GLU A 5 -8.91 -15.00 -40.02
C GLU A 5 -7.89 -16.12 -39.77
N LYS A 6 -6.60 -15.78 -39.91
CA LYS A 6 -5.49 -16.72 -39.72
C LYS A 6 -5.49 -17.19 -38.25
N PRO A 7 -5.26 -18.48 -37.97
CA PRO A 7 -5.22 -18.97 -36.60
C PRO A 7 -4.08 -18.29 -35.82
N THR A 8 -4.41 -17.80 -34.63
CA THR A 8 -3.44 -17.24 -33.67
C THR A 8 -2.34 -18.27 -33.43
N LYS A 9 -1.07 -17.84 -33.50
CA LYS A 9 0.12 -18.72 -33.41
C LYS A 9 0.30 -19.43 -32.06
N THR A 10 -0.60 -19.21 -31.10
CA THR A 10 -0.48 -19.73 -29.74
C THR A 10 -1.63 -20.71 -29.49
N PRO A 11 -1.33 -21.99 -29.16
CA PRO A 11 -2.36 -22.93 -28.74
C PRO A 11 -3.00 -22.45 -27.43
N TRP A 12 -4.30 -22.68 -27.30
CA TRP A 12 -5.03 -22.40 -26.07
C TRP A 12 -4.48 -23.27 -24.95
N VAL A 13 -4.11 -22.63 -23.84
CA VAL A 13 -3.63 -23.30 -22.64
C VAL A 13 -4.81 -23.40 -21.68
N ASP A 14 -5.04 -24.60 -21.15
CA ASP A 14 -6.13 -24.84 -20.21
C ASP A 14 -5.93 -23.99 -18.95
N PRO A 15 -6.88 -23.11 -18.58
CA PRO A 15 -6.76 -22.27 -17.40
C PRO A 15 -6.73 -23.07 -16.08
N ASP A 16 -7.15 -24.35 -16.09
CA ASP A 16 -7.08 -25.24 -14.94
C ASP A 16 -5.74 -26.00 -14.84
N GLU A 17 -4.90 -25.98 -15.88
CA GLU A 17 -3.56 -26.56 -15.85
C GLU A 17 -2.60 -25.61 -15.15
N ALA A 18 -2.25 -25.94 -13.90
CA ALA A 18 -1.31 -25.15 -13.11
C ALA A 18 0.06 -25.10 -13.79
N PRO A 19 0.71 -23.92 -13.88
CA PRO A 19 2.07 -23.82 -14.41
C PRO A 19 3.06 -24.70 -13.66
N GLU A 20 4.07 -25.20 -14.36
CA GLU A 20 5.15 -25.94 -13.71
C GLU A 20 5.87 -25.08 -12.67
N TRP A 21 6.17 -25.69 -11.53
CA TRP A 21 6.92 -25.05 -10.45
C TRP A 21 8.37 -24.92 -10.87
N THR A 22 8.71 -23.75 -11.42
CA THR A 22 10.08 -23.43 -11.86
C THR A 22 11.03 -23.25 -10.67
N ALA A 23 12.33 -23.39 -10.91
CA ALA A 23 13.36 -23.13 -9.90
C ALA A 23 13.26 -21.72 -9.29
N GLU A 24 12.84 -20.73 -10.08
CA GLU A 24 12.59 -19.36 -9.63
C GLU A 24 11.41 -19.27 -8.65
N ALA A 25 10.38 -20.12 -8.83
CA ALA A 25 9.26 -20.23 -7.88
C ALA A 25 9.74 -20.79 -6.53
N PHE A 26 10.63 -21.80 -6.55
CA PHE A 26 11.24 -22.35 -5.33
C PHE A 26 12.19 -21.37 -4.64
N GLU A 27 12.92 -20.55 -5.40
CA GLU A 27 13.82 -19.55 -4.85
C GLU A 27 13.07 -18.45 -4.07
N ARG A 28 11.89 -18.06 -4.57
CA ARG A 28 11.03 -17.05 -3.94
C ARG A 28 10.14 -17.59 -2.82
N ALA A 29 9.93 -18.91 -2.76
CA ALA A 29 9.02 -19.53 -1.80
C ALA A 29 9.50 -19.41 -0.35
N GLU A 30 8.54 -19.45 0.58
CA GLU A 30 8.82 -19.63 2.01
C GLU A 30 9.31 -21.05 2.25
N VAL A 31 10.43 -21.19 2.96
CA VAL A 31 10.97 -22.50 3.38
C VAL A 31 10.71 -22.67 4.87
N ARG A 32 9.93 -23.69 5.23
CA ARG A 32 9.70 -24.11 6.61
C ARG A 32 10.17 -25.53 6.84
N ASP A 33 10.72 -25.77 8.02
CA ASP A 33 11.01 -27.09 8.57
C ASP A 33 10.05 -27.31 9.75
N GLY A 34 8.91 -27.96 9.48
CA GLY A 34 7.79 -28.04 10.42
C GLY A 34 7.26 -26.64 10.80
N GLU A 35 7.27 -26.32 12.10
CA GLU A 35 6.84 -25.00 12.59
C GLU A 35 7.93 -23.93 12.43
N ARG A 36 9.18 -24.32 12.20
CA ARG A 36 10.33 -23.41 12.13
C ARG A 36 10.44 -22.77 10.74
N LEU A 37 10.36 -21.44 10.71
CA LEU A 37 10.64 -20.66 9.51
C LEU A 37 12.16 -20.62 9.27
N VAL A 38 12.61 -21.20 8.16
CA VAL A 38 14.03 -21.22 7.74
C VAL A 38 14.33 -20.02 6.85
N ARG A 39 13.43 -19.68 5.93
CA ARG A 39 13.54 -18.52 5.04
C ARG A 39 12.16 -17.97 4.69
N PRO A 40 11.89 -16.66 4.92
CA PRO A 40 10.64 -16.06 4.48
C PRO A 40 10.59 -15.96 2.95
N ALA A 41 9.39 -16.03 2.37
CA ALA A 41 9.20 -15.81 0.94
C ALA A 41 9.71 -14.43 0.52
N SER A 42 10.40 -14.34 -0.62
CA SER A 42 10.93 -13.10 -1.16
C SER A 42 10.07 -12.63 -2.35
N GLY A 43 9.55 -11.40 -2.28
CA GLY A 43 8.76 -10.83 -3.37
C GLY A 43 7.76 -9.77 -2.93
N THR A 44 7.10 -9.16 -3.91
CA THR A 44 6.13 -8.07 -3.75
C THR A 44 4.96 -8.44 -2.84
N LEU A 45 4.61 -9.73 -2.74
CA LEU A 45 3.48 -10.19 -1.93
C LEU A 45 3.82 -10.31 -0.42
N THR A 46 5.12 -10.38 -0.06
CA THR A 46 5.55 -10.51 1.35
C THR A 46 5.33 -9.22 2.14
N LYS A 47 5.34 -8.05 1.48
CA LYS A 47 5.06 -6.75 2.11
C LYS A 47 3.74 -6.19 1.58
N ARG A 48 2.63 -6.72 2.08
CA ARG A 48 1.30 -6.14 1.84
C ARG A 48 1.22 -4.73 2.45
N GLY A 49 0.97 -3.72 1.62
CA GLY A 49 0.60 -2.36 2.07
C GLY A 49 1.40 -1.22 1.41
N ARG A 50 0.88 0.01 1.52
CA ARG A 50 1.61 1.23 1.14
C ARG A 50 2.91 1.31 1.96
N PRO A 51 4.05 1.67 1.35
CA PRO A 51 5.31 1.89 2.08
C PRO A 51 5.09 2.76 3.31
N LYS A 52 5.66 2.35 4.45
CA LYS A 52 5.58 3.12 5.70
C LYS A 52 6.26 4.47 5.47
N LEU A 53 5.56 5.55 5.81
CA LEU A 53 6.12 6.89 5.76
C LEU A 53 7.16 7.03 6.88
N ASP A 54 8.33 7.61 6.60
CA ASP A 54 9.40 7.78 7.59
C ASP A 54 9.00 8.69 8.76
N ARG A 55 8.17 9.71 8.48
CA ARG A 55 7.71 10.70 9.47
C ARG A 55 6.20 10.91 9.38
N PRO A 56 5.38 9.98 9.92
CA PRO A 56 3.93 10.13 9.94
C PRO A 56 3.50 11.24 10.90
N LYS A 57 2.35 11.87 10.62
CA LYS A 57 1.69 12.76 11.58
C LYS A 57 1.33 11.94 12.84
N LYS A 58 1.68 12.46 14.01
CA LYS A 58 1.34 11.83 15.29
C LYS A 58 -0.03 12.34 15.74
N GLN A 59 -0.94 11.43 16.07
CA GLN A 59 -2.18 11.80 16.74
C GLN A 59 -1.86 12.19 18.19
N VAL A 60 -2.24 13.40 18.58
CA VAL A 60 -2.08 13.92 19.93
C VAL A 60 -3.43 14.42 20.43
N THR A 61 -3.70 14.23 21.73
CA THR A 61 -4.91 14.76 22.38
C THR A 61 -4.54 16.10 23.02
N LEU A 62 -4.91 17.20 22.36
CA LEU A 62 -4.71 18.57 22.83
C LEU A 62 -6.06 19.27 22.97
N ARG A 63 -6.23 20.03 24.06
CA ARG A 63 -7.39 20.93 24.23
C ARG A 63 -7.00 22.31 23.70
N LEU A 64 -7.84 22.85 22.84
CA LEU A 64 -7.70 24.19 22.27
C LEU A 64 -8.89 25.03 22.73
N ASP A 65 -8.70 26.35 22.72
CA ASP A 65 -9.77 27.29 22.99
C ASP A 65 -10.93 27.13 21.98
N GLN A 66 -12.16 27.28 22.46
CA GLN A 66 -13.36 27.15 21.66
C GLN A 66 -13.41 28.21 20.54
N ASP A 67 -13.05 29.46 20.84
CA ASP A 67 -13.04 30.55 19.85
C ASP A 67 -12.09 30.27 18.68
N VAL A 68 -10.96 29.61 18.97
CA VAL A 68 -9.97 29.22 17.96
C VAL A 68 -10.53 28.13 17.06
N ILE A 69 -11.17 27.10 17.64
CA ILE A 69 -11.78 26.01 16.87
C ILE A 69 -12.90 26.56 15.97
N ASP A 70 -13.74 27.43 16.50
CA ASP A 70 -14.90 27.97 15.78
C ASP A 70 -14.45 28.83 14.59
N ARG A 71 -13.46 29.70 14.77
CA ARG A 71 -12.86 30.47 13.67
C ARG A 71 -12.24 29.58 12.60
N LEU A 72 -11.54 28.52 12.99
CA LEU A 72 -10.90 27.60 12.03
C LEU A 72 -11.94 26.79 11.24
N ARG A 73 -13.00 26.33 11.92
CA ARG A 73 -14.13 25.60 11.31
C ARG A 73 -14.96 26.48 10.38
N ALA A 74 -15.15 27.76 10.72
CA ALA A 74 -15.83 28.73 9.86
C ALA A 74 -15.14 28.87 8.49
N GLY A 75 -13.82 28.67 8.41
CA GLY A 75 -13.07 28.61 7.16
C GLY A 75 -13.34 27.38 6.29
N GLY A 76 -14.24 26.48 6.69
CA GLY A 76 -14.69 25.34 5.89
C GLY A 76 -13.83 24.07 6.03
N PRO A 77 -13.98 23.10 5.11
CA PRO A 77 -13.22 21.85 5.10
C PRO A 77 -11.70 22.07 5.15
N GLY A 78 -10.97 21.09 5.71
CA GLY A 78 -9.51 21.14 5.80
C GLY A 78 -8.94 22.00 6.93
N TRP A 79 -9.77 22.49 7.86
CA TRP A 79 -9.32 23.31 8.99
C TRP A 79 -8.29 22.61 9.90
N GLN A 80 -8.34 21.28 10.01
CA GLN A 80 -7.34 20.48 10.74
C GLN A 80 -5.95 20.51 10.06
N GLY A 81 -5.89 20.63 8.74
CA GLY A 81 -4.63 20.83 8.02
C GLY A 81 -4.08 22.23 8.28
N ARG A 82 -4.95 23.24 8.18
CA ARG A 82 -4.60 24.65 8.44
C ARG A 82 -4.03 24.87 9.84
N ILE A 83 -4.63 24.28 10.88
CA ILE A 83 -4.07 24.40 12.24
C ILE A 83 -2.69 23.74 12.36
N ASN A 84 -2.46 22.61 11.71
CA ASN A 84 -1.14 21.98 11.70
C ASN A 84 -0.08 22.90 11.05
N ASP A 85 -0.42 23.58 9.95
CA ASP A 85 0.49 24.50 9.28
C ASP A 85 0.77 25.76 10.14
N ILE A 86 -0.24 26.26 10.86
CA ILE A 86 -0.08 27.38 11.81
C ILE A 86 0.85 26.97 12.95
N LEU A 87 0.62 25.81 13.57
CA LEU A 87 1.45 25.30 14.66
C LEU A 87 2.89 25.06 14.19
N LYS A 88 3.07 24.54 12.97
CA LYS A 88 4.40 24.36 12.37
C LYS A 88 5.15 25.69 12.24
N LYS A 89 4.50 26.72 11.69
CA LYS A 89 5.09 28.06 11.56
C LYS A 89 5.45 28.70 12.91
N ALA A 90 4.65 28.45 13.95
CA ALA A 90 4.88 29.01 15.28
C ALA A 90 6.06 28.36 16.02
N VAL A 91 6.41 27.12 15.70
CA VAL A 91 7.51 26.36 16.35
C VAL A 91 8.80 26.41 15.54
N GLU A 92 8.72 26.67 14.23
CA GLU A 92 9.89 26.87 13.35
C GLU A 92 10.45 28.32 13.37
N ALA A 93 9.86 29.21 14.18
CA ALA A 93 10.34 30.59 14.41
C ALA A 93 11.23 30.65 15.66
#